data_AF-A0A918FCY7-F1
#
_entry.id   AF-A0A918FCY7-F1
#
_cell.length_a   1.000
_cell.length_b   1.000
_cell.length_c   1.000
_cell.angle_alpha   90.00
_cell.angle_beta   90.00
_cell.angle_gamma   90.00
#
_symmetry.space_group_name_H-M   'P 1'
#
loop_
_entity.id
_entity.type
_entity.pdbx_description
1 polymer ?
#
loop_
_entity_poly.entity_id
_entity_poly.type
_entity_poly.pdbx_seq_one_letter_code
_entity_poly.pdbx_strand_id
1 'polypeptide(L)' 'MNVVAFLIAMGLFVFGMWLMGTAPHLAGVEAIVFFAGIICVSLAMAIPMNLLGRRDGV' A
#
# COMPACT_ATOMS: atom_id res chain seq x y z
N MET A 1 9.14 -17.02 3.45
CA MET A 1 8.45 -15.72 3.63
C MET A 1 9.34 -14.79 4.46
N ASN A 2 9.87 -13.71 3.88
CA ASN A 2 10.65 -12.75 4.66
C ASN A 2 9.67 -11.86 5.44
N VAL A 3 9.55 -12.09 6.75
CA VAL A 3 8.63 -11.38 7.66
C VAL A 3 8.75 -9.86 7.53
N VAL A 4 9.96 -9.36 7.25
CA VAL A 4 10.22 -7.94 7.06
C VAL A 4 9.45 -7.39 5.85
N ALA A 5 9.45 -8.10 4.72
CA ALA A 5 8.72 -7.69 3.53
C ALA A 5 7.20 -7.69 3.75
N PHE A 6 6.69 -8.65 4.52
CA PHE A 6 5.28 -8.69 4.93
C PHE A 6 4.92 -7.48 5.80
N LEU A 7 5.74 -7.15 6.81
CA LEU A 7 5.50 -6.01 7.69
C LEU A 7 5.54 -4.68 6.94
N ILE A 8 6.45 -4.53 5.97
CA ILE A 8 6.52 -3.35 5.11
C ILE A 8 5.25 -3.24 4.25
N ALA A 9 4.81 -4.33 3.61
CA ALA A 9 3.59 -4.35 2.82
C ALA A 9 2.35 -4.04 3.68
N MET A 10 2.27 -4.61 4.88
CA MET A 10 1.20 -4.35 5.84
C MET A 10 1.17 -2.89 6.28
N GLY A 11 2.33 -2.29 6.60
CA GLY A 11 2.43 -0.88 6.95
C GLY A 11 1.99 0.04 5.81
N LEU A 12 2.44 -0.24 4.58
CA LEU A 12 2.07 0.52 3.39
C LEU A 12 0.56 0.42 3.09
N PHE A 13 -0.03 -0.76 3.30
CA PHE A 13 -1.47 -0.98 3.15
C PHE A 13 -2.28 -0.14 4.15
N VAL A 14 -1.93 -0.21 5.43
CA VAL A 14 -2.61 0.56 6.49
C VAL A 14 -2.46 2.06 6.24
N PHE A 15 -1.27 2.51 5.80
CA PHE A 15 -1.04 3.90 5.43
C PHE A 15 -1.91 4.35 4.25
N GLY A 16 -2.05 3.54 3.21
CA GLY A 16 -2.93 3.83 2.08
C GLY A 16 -4.41 3.92 2.47
N MET A 17 -4.87 3.01 3.33
CA MET A 17 -6.23 3.05 3.91
C MET A 17 -6.46 4.32 4.74
N TRP A 18 -5.46 4.72 5.54
CA TRP A 18 -5.50 5.95 6.31
C TRP A 18 -5.58 7.19 5.41
N LEU A 19 -4.79 7.28 4.33
CA LEU A 19 -4.85 8.38 3.37
C LEU A 19 -6.24 8.55 2.74
N MET A 20 -6.88 7.44 2.34
CA MET A 20 -8.23 7.50 1.79
C MET A 20 -9.25 7.98 2.81
N GLY A 21 -9.10 7.57 4.08
CA GLY A 21 -9.96 8.01 5.18
C GLY A 21 -9.77 9.47 5.58
N THR A 22 -8.55 10.01 5.47
CA THR A 22 -8.25 11.41 5.81
C THR A 22 -8.52 12.39 4.66
N ALA A 23 -8.66 11.91 3.43
CA ALA A 23 -8.92 12.72 2.25
C ALA A 23 -10.07 13.74 2.40
N PRO A 24 -11.24 13.41 3.00
CA PRO A 24 -12.35 14.38 3.16
C PRO A 24 -12.05 15.51 4.14
N HIS A 25 -10.99 15.40 4.95
CA HIS A 25 -10.58 16.42 5.92
C HIS A 25 -9.56 17.42 5.35
N LEU A 26 -9.06 17.18 4.13
CA LEU A 26 -8.00 17.96 3.49
C LEU A 26 -8.58 18.80 2.34
N ALA A 27 -9.20 19.92 2.71
CA ALA A 27 -9.88 20.82 1.78
C ALA A 27 -8.94 21.29 0.63
N GLY A 28 -9.41 21.13 -0.61
CA GLY A 28 -8.70 21.57 -1.82
C GLY A 28 -7.69 20.57 -2.39
N VAL A 29 -7.42 19.46 -1.70
CA VAL A 29 -6.55 18.37 -2.18
C VAL A 29 -7.17 16.99 -1.96
N GLU A 30 -8.48 16.91 -1.71
CA GLU A 30 -9.19 15.67 -1.33
C GLU A 30 -8.97 14.57 -2.36
N ALA A 31 -9.15 14.91 -3.65
CA ALA A 31 -9.01 13.95 -4.74
C ALA A 31 -7.58 13.39 -4.82
N ILE A 32 -6.57 14.26 -4.72
CA ILE A 32 -5.15 13.87 -4.81
C ILE A 32 -4.80 12.91 -3.68
N VAL A 33 -5.20 13.24 -2.45
CA VAL A 33 -4.94 12.41 -1.26
C VAL A 33 -5.67 11.07 -1.38
N PHE A 34 -6.92 11.06 -1.84
CA PHE A 34 -7.67 9.83 -2.05
C PHE A 34 -6.99 8.91 -3.09
N PHE A 35 -6.63 9.44 -4.25
CA PHE A 35 -5.95 8.68 -5.30
C PHE A 35 -4.54 8.22 -4.87
N ALA A 36 -3.80 9.03 -4.10
CA ALA A 36 -2.53 8.61 -3.52
C ALA A 36 -2.69 7.42 -2.56
N GLY A 37 -3.78 7.39 -1.78
CA GLY A 37 -4.14 6.25 -0.95
C GLY A 37 -4.42 4.98 -1.76
N ILE A 38 -5.14 5.08 -2.88
CA ILE A 38 -5.38 3.96 -3.81
C ILE A 38 -4.05 3.41 -4.35
N ILE A 39 -3.14 4.29 -4.76
CA ILE A 39 -1.81 3.89 -5.25
C ILE A 39 -1.02 3.17 -4.15
N CYS A 40 -1.01 3.70 -2.91
CA CYS A 40 -0.33 3.05 -1.78
C CYS A 40 -0.87 1.63 -1.52
N VAL A 41 -2.19 1.45 -1.50
CA VAL A 41 -2.81 0.13 -1.32
C VAL A 41 -2.46 -0.83 -2.48
N SER A 42 -2.48 -0.32 -3.71
CA SER A 42 -2.14 -1.11 -4.90
C SER A 42 -0.68 -1.58 -4.88
N LEU A 43 0.24 -0.70 -4.47
CA LEU A 43 1.66 -1.02 -4.29
C LEU A 43 1.91 -2.01 -3.14
N ALA A 44 1.16 -1.89 -2.04
CA ALA A 44 1.25 -2.81 -0.92
C ALA A 44 0.95 -4.26 -1.35
N MET A 45 0.00 -4.45 -2.27
CA MET A 45 -0.33 -5.76 -2.85
C MET A 45 0.71 -6.23 -3.89
N ALA A 46 1.38 -5.31 -4.58
CA ALA A 46 2.40 -5.64 -5.57
C ALA A 46 3.66 -6.27 -4.94
N ILE A 47 4.01 -5.90 -3.70
CA ILE A 47 5.18 -6.41 -2.97
C ILE A 47 5.12 -7.95 -2.77
N PRO A 48 4.09 -8.53 -2.11
CA PRO A 48 4.00 -9.98 -1.95
C PRO A 48 3.83 -10.71 -3.28
N MET A 49 3.06 -10.15 -4.23
CA MET A 49 2.80 -10.81 -5.51
C MET A 49 4.03 -10.91 -6.43
N ASN A 50 4.85 -9.86 -6.52
CA ASN A 50 5.97 -9.82 -7.46
C ASN A 50 7.33 -10.16 -6.82
N LEU A 51 7.51 -9.85 -5.53
CA LEU A 51 8.81 -9.99 -4.86
C LEU A 51 8.95 -11.31 -4.08
N LEU A 52 7.85 -11.85 -3.54
CA LEU A 52 7.88 -13.12 -2.81
C LEU A 52 7.64 -14.36 -3.70
N GLY A 53 6.87 -14.24 -4.79
CA GLY A 53 6.57 -15.37 -5.68
C GLY A 53 7.74 -15.88 -6.53
N ARG A 54 8.86 -15.15 -6.59
CA ARG A 54 10.03 -15.50 -7.43
C ARG A 54 11.14 -16.27 -6.73
N ARG A 55 11.07 -16.47 -5.41
CA ARG A 55 12.14 -17.15 -4.65
C ARG A 55 11.96 -18.65 -4.46
N ASP A 56 10.83 -19.20 -4.90
CA ASP A 56 10.53 -20.65 -4.83
C ASP A 56 10.62 -21.33 -6.21
N GLY A 57 11.45 -20.79 -7.12
CA GLY A 57 11.80 -21.46 -8.37
C GLY A 57 12.88 -22.53 -8.13
N VAL A 58 12.44 -23.75 -7.86
CA VAL A 58 13.17 -24.98 -8.21
C VAL A 58 13.32 -25.12 -9.72
#